data_AF-Q2HQD7-F1
#
_entry.id   AF-Q2HQD7-F1
#
_cell.length_a   1.000
_cell.length_b   1.000
_cell.length_c   1.000
_cell.angle_alpha   90.00
_cell.angle_beta   90.00
_cell.angle_gamma   90.00
#
_symmetry.space_group_name_H-M   'P 1'
#
loop_
_entity.id
_entity.type
_entity.pdbx_description
1 polymer ?
#
loop_
_entity_poly.entity_id
_entity_poly.type
_entity_poly.pdbx_seq_one_letter_code
_entity_poly.pdbx_strand_id
1 'polypeptide(L)'
;KGAPIEENTIQARADVNHDSINPWGENVPGNALGNTLKRFEPFLHIAHGCQPYSAVDGNGNTSGGLQDTGNVSAGCRDQSKGQTYVRGGWSGGRYGIMYAWYFPKDQPAAGNVVGGHRHDWEHIVVWVNNPNVGNPTLIGAAASGHGSVKKTTNPQRQGDRLKVEYYVSFPTNHELQFTNTLGRDLPMMWYDFLPAVSKTALQNTSFGKANCP
;
A
#
# COMPACT_ATOMS: atom_id res chain seq x y z
N LYS A 1 37.87 19.64 -30.38
CA LYS A 1 37.33 18.27 -30.37
C LYS A 1 36.79 18.02 -28.96
N GLY A 2 35.49 18.25 -28.75
CA GLY A 2 34.84 18.04 -27.46
C GLY A 2 34.66 16.54 -27.21
N ALA A 3 34.87 16.11 -25.97
CA ALA A 3 34.66 14.74 -25.54
C ALA A 3 33.22 14.30 -25.83
N PRO A 4 33.00 13.02 -26.20
CA PRO A 4 31.66 12.48 -26.32
C PRO A 4 30.96 12.55 -24.96
N ILE A 5 29.71 12.99 -25.02
CA ILE A 5 28.78 13.08 -23.89
C ILE A 5 28.53 11.65 -23.41
N GLU A 6 28.78 11.40 -22.13
CA GLU A 6 28.62 10.08 -21.50
C GLU A 6 27.22 9.51 -21.75
N GLU A 7 27.21 8.24 -22.11
CA GLU A 7 26.02 7.43 -22.36
C GLU A 7 25.06 7.46 -21.16
N ASN A 8 23.77 7.69 -21.43
CA ASN A 8 22.69 7.36 -20.52
C ASN A 8 22.81 5.88 -20.14
N THR A 9 23.40 5.60 -18.99
CA THR A 9 23.45 4.25 -18.43
C THR A 9 22.02 3.88 -18.07
N ILE A 10 21.41 3.02 -18.87
CA ILE A 10 20.14 2.37 -18.53
C ILE A 10 20.43 1.50 -17.30
N GLN A 11 20.16 2.01 -16.11
CA GLN A 11 20.29 1.22 -14.90
C GLN A 11 19.21 0.13 -14.95
N ALA A 12 19.65 -1.13 -15.03
CA ALA A 12 18.75 -2.27 -15.02
C ALA A 12 17.95 -2.23 -13.70
N ARG A 13 16.62 -2.27 -13.80
CA ARG A 13 15.73 -2.41 -12.65
C ARG A 13 16.11 -3.69 -11.91
N ALA A 14 16.35 -3.59 -10.60
CA ALA A 14 16.70 -4.73 -9.77
C ALA A 14 15.59 -5.06 -8.78
N ASP A 15 15.37 -6.36 -8.57
CA ASP A 15 14.73 -6.86 -7.37
C ASP A 15 15.77 -6.81 -6.23
N VAL A 16 15.49 -5.98 -5.23
CA VAL A 16 16.39 -5.73 -4.09
C VAL A 16 15.86 -6.39 -2.83
N ASN A 17 16.69 -6.49 -1.78
CA ASN A 17 16.26 -7.03 -0.50
C ASN A 17 15.04 -6.26 0.03
N HIS A 18 14.09 -6.97 0.65
CA HIS A 18 12.81 -6.36 1.02
C HIS A 18 12.96 -5.22 2.04
N ASP A 19 14.05 -5.22 2.81
CA ASP A 19 14.37 -4.25 3.86
C ASP A 19 15.33 -3.13 3.40
N SER A 20 15.81 -3.15 2.15
CA SER A 20 16.74 -2.12 1.65
C SER A 20 16.05 -0.83 1.21
N ILE A 21 14.74 -0.87 0.93
CA ILE A 21 13.96 0.29 0.52
C ILE A 21 13.37 0.96 1.77
N ASN A 22 13.72 2.24 1.96
CA ASN A 22 13.12 3.08 2.99
C ASN A 22 11.91 3.83 2.42
N PRO A 23 10.88 4.12 3.24
CA PRO A 23 9.76 4.93 2.80
C PRO A 23 10.22 6.35 2.49
N TRP A 24 9.54 6.97 1.52
CA TRP A 24 9.59 8.40 1.35
C TRP A 24 8.92 9.11 2.52
N GLY A 25 9.36 10.33 2.79
CA GLY A 25 8.59 11.25 3.61
C GLY A 25 7.19 11.45 3.02
N GLU A 26 6.22 11.80 3.87
CA GLU A 26 4.87 12.08 3.41
C GLU A 26 4.87 13.16 2.32
N ASN A 27 4.26 12.84 1.18
CA ASN A 27 4.21 13.72 0.03
C ASN A 27 2.88 13.56 -0.72
N VAL A 28 2.00 14.54 -0.52
CA VAL A 28 0.67 14.63 -1.13
C VAL A 28 0.43 16.06 -1.63
N PRO A 29 -0.53 16.29 -2.56
CA PRO A 29 -0.79 17.63 -3.10
C PRO A 29 -1.10 18.68 -2.02
N GLY A 30 -0.50 19.87 -2.09
CA GLY A 30 -0.72 20.96 -1.13
C GLY A 30 -2.03 21.74 -1.34
N ASN A 31 -3.09 21.08 -1.78
CA ASN A 31 -4.37 21.71 -2.17
C ASN A 31 -5.58 20.94 -1.59
N ALA A 32 -6.79 21.29 -2.02
CA ALA A 32 -8.03 20.69 -1.52
C ALA A 32 -8.05 19.15 -1.66
N LEU A 33 -7.51 18.61 -2.76
CA LEU A 33 -7.37 17.17 -2.94
C LEU A 33 -6.51 16.57 -1.82
N GLY A 34 -5.31 17.08 -1.57
CA GLY A 34 -4.46 16.53 -0.50
C GLY A 34 -5.03 16.70 0.90
N ASN A 35 -5.79 17.77 1.16
CA ASN A 35 -6.56 17.90 2.40
C ASN A 35 -7.59 16.78 2.54
N THR A 36 -8.27 16.42 1.44
CA THR A 36 -9.19 15.27 1.42
C THR A 36 -8.47 13.95 1.63
N LEU A 37 -7.30 13.74 1.01
CA LEU A 37 -6.49 12.54 1.23
C LEU A 37 -6.14 12.38 2.72
N LYS A 38 -5.62 13.44 3.36
CA LYS A 38 -5.27 13.43 4.79
C LYS A 38 -6.50 13.23 5.69
N ARG A 39 -7.62 13.85 5.34
CA ARG A 39 -8.85 13.76 6.14
C ARG A 39 -9.38 12.33 6.26
N PHE A 40 -9.30 11.56 5.18
CA PHE A 40 -9.75 10.17 5.13
C PHE A 40 -8.60 9.16 5.16
N GLU A 41 -7.41 9.61 5.55
CA GLU A 41 -6.23 8.75 5.65
C GLU A 41 -6.47 7.65 6.69
N PRO A 42 -6.30 6.37 6.33
CA PRO A 42 -6.49 5.26 7.25
C PRO A 42 -5.35 5.15 8.29
N PHE A 43 -5.72 4.81 9.52
CA PHE A 43 -4.82 4.14 10.46
C PHE A 43 -4.76 2.66 10.11
N LEU A 44 -3.55 2.09 10.03
CA LEU A 44 -3.38 0.66 9.77
C LEU A 44 -2.94 -0.08 11.03
N HIS A 45 -3.79 -1.00 11.49
CA HIS A 45 -3.48 -1.96 12.54
C HIS A 45 -3.01 -3.28 11.93
N ILE A 46 -1.94 -3.86 12.47
CA ILE A 46 -1.43 -5.17 12.07
C ILE A 46 -1.78 -6.15 13.18
N ALA A 47 -2.86 -6.90 13.00
CA ALA A 47 -3.29 -7.92 13.96
C ALA A 47 -2.47 -9.22 13.81
N HIS A 48 -2.00 -9.50 12.59
CA HIS A 48 -1.24 -10.70 12.27
C HIS A 48 -0.28 -10.43 11.08
N GLY A 49 0.75 -11.27 10.94
CA GLY A 49 1.65 -11.25 9.79
C GLY A 49 2.71 -10.13 9.82
N CYS A 50 3.05 -9.63 8.64
CA CYS A 50 4.10 -8.65 8.45
C CYS A 50 3.65 -7.21 8.77
N GLN A 51 4.61 -6.37 9.14
CA GLN A 51 4.45 -4.92 9.00
C GLN A 51 4.43 -4.54 7.51
N PRO A 52 3.85 -3.39 7.13
CA PRO A 52 3.96 -2.87 5.77
C PRO A 52 5.40 -2.43 5.48
N TYR A 53 5.83 -2.58 4.22
CA TYR A 53 7.14 -2.20 3.70
C TYR A 53 6.99 -1.34 2.44
N SER A 54 8.07 -0.69 2.04
CA SER A 54 8.14 0.06 0.79
C SER A 54 8.44 -0.89 -0.38
N ALA A 55 7.56 -0.88 -1.39
CA ALA A 55 7.61 -1.82 -2.51
C ALA A 55 8.55 -1.39 -3.63
N VAL A 56 8.82 -0.09 -3.76
CA VAL A 56 9.59 0.51 -4.85
C VAL A 56 10.38 1.70 -4.34
N ASP A 57 11.54 1.99 -4.93
CA ASP A 57 12.36 3.17 -4.62
C ASP A 57 12.32 4.23 -5.74
N GLY A 58 13.09 5.32 -5.58
CA GLY A 58 13.14 6.43 -6.55
C GLY A 58 13.82 6.10 -7.88
N ASN A 59 14.53 4.98 -7.95
CA ASN A 59 15.25 4.50 -9.13
C ASN A 59 14.47 3.41 -9.87
N GLY A 60 13.32 2.99 -9.34
CA GLY A 60 12.50 1.92 -9.91
C GLY A 60 12.99 0.52 -9.54
N ASN A 61 13.81 0.38 -8.50
CA ASN A 61 14.07 -0.93 -7.90
C ASN A 61 12.82 -1.37 -7.12
N THR A 62 12.49 -2.66 -7.18
CA THR A 62 11.34 -3.24 -6.45
C THR A 62 11.79 -4.18 -5.36
N SER A 63 10.99 -4.23 -4.29
CA SER A 63 11.20 -5.15 -3.19
C SER A 63 11.05 -6.59 -3.68
N GLY A 64 12.11 -7.38 -3.55
CA GLY A 64 12.12 -8.82 -3.84
C GLY A 64 11.32 -9.66 -2.84
N GLY A 65 10.67 -9.02 -1.86
CA GLY A 65 9.82 -9.69 -0.87
C GLY A 65 10.59 -10.66 0.02
N LEU A 66 9.85 -11.46 0.77
CA LEU A 66 10.37 -12.44 1.70
C LEU A 66 9.79 -13.82 1.41
N GLN A 67 10.58 -14.86 1.60
CA GLN A 67 10.07 -16.22 1.47
C GLN A 67 9.04 -16.52 2.57
N ASP A 68 7.94 -17.17 2.22
CA ASP A 68 6.84 -17.65 3.08
C ASP A 68 7.23 -18.87 3.93
N THR A 69 8.38 -18.79 4.59
CA THR A 69 8.93 -19.82 5.47
C THR A 69 9.11 -19.27 6.89
N GLY A 70 9.28 -20.19 7.84
CA GLY A 70 9.54 -19.84 9.24
C GLY A 70 8.32 -19.25 9.94
N ASN A 71 8.53 -18.30 10.85
CA ASN A 71 7.42 -17.63 11.55
C ASN A 71 6.73 -16.61 10.64
N VAL A 72 5.41 -16.45 10.81
CA VAL A 72 4.53 -15.56 10.03
C VAL A 72 5.02 -14.12 9.93
N SER A 73 5.73 -13.64 10.95
CA SER A 73 6.25 -12.27 11.02
C SER A 73 7.79 -12.19 10.99
N ALA A 74 8.49 -13.34 10.95
CA ALA A 74 9.96 -13.33 10.93
C ALA A 74 10.47 -12.60 9.68
N GLY A 75 11.47 -11.73 9.89
CA GLY A 75 12.09 -10.93 8.82
C GLY A 75 11.28 -9.70 8.37
N CYS A 76 10.05 -9.49 8.85
CA CYS A 76 9.19 -8.40 8.39
C CYS A 76 8.51 -7.61 9.54
N ARG A 77 9.21 -7.41 10.67
CA ARG A 77 8.70 -6.69 11.86
C ARG A 77 9.08 -5.22 11.97
N ASP A 78 10.01 -4.75 11.14
CA ASP A 78 10.45 -3.36 11.19
C ASP A 78 9.30 -2.40 10.85
N GLN A 79 8.90 -1.60 11.84
CA GLN A 79 7.82 -0.63 11.69
C GLN A 79 8.26 0.62 10.90
N SER A 80 9.56 0.87 10.79
CA SER A 80 10.10 2.05 10.09
C SER A 80 10.06 1.94 8.56
N LYS A 81 9.75 0.76 8.02
CA LYS A 81 9.83 0.48 6.57
C LYS A 81 8.55 0.76 5.79
N GLY A 82 7.44 0.98 6.48
CA GLY A 82 6.12 1.05 5.87
C GLY A 82 5.83 2.36 5.16
N GLN A 83 5.10 2.26 4.05
CA GLN A 83 4.59 3.37 3.24
C GLN A 83 3.11 3.12 2.95
N THR A 84 2.28 4.17 2.99
CA THR A 84 0.95 4.15 2.38
C THR A 84 1.05 4.71 0.97
N TYR A 85 0.76 3.90 -0.05
CA TYR A 85 0.62 4.39 -1.43
C TYR A 85 -0.79 4.88 -1.65
N VAL A 86 -0.96 6.09 -2.20
CA VAL A 86 -2.30 6.68 -2.39
C VAL A 86 -2.50 7.15 -3.83
N ARG A 87 -3.63 6.76 -4.43
CA ARG A 87 -4.03 7.13 -5.79
C ARG A 87 -5.53 7.41 -5.81
N GLY A 88 -5.98 8.36 -6.61
CA GLY A 88 -7.38 8.73 -6.69
C GLY A 88 -7.86 8.96 -8.11
N GLY A 89 -9.18 8.79 -8.31
CA GLY A 89 -9.80 8.94 -9.62
C GLY A 89 -11.32 9.07 -9.53
N TRP A 90 -11.89 9.68 -10.57
CA TRP A 90 -13.35 9.79 -10.71
C TRP A 90 -13.94 8.51 -11.32
N SER A 91 -15.04 8.05 -10.76
CA SER A 91 -15.85 6.97 -11.35
C SER A 91 -17.30 7.09 -10.88
N GLY A 92 -18.25 6.97 -11.81
CA GLY A 92 -19.68 7.04 -11.49
C GLY A 92 -20.12 8.32 -10.76
N GLY A 93 -19.49 9.47 -11.08
CA GLY A 93 -19.79 10.76 -10.45
C GLY A 93 -19.30 10.92 -9.01
N ARG A 94 -18.45 10.01 -8.53
CA ARG A 94 -17.82 10.04 -7.20
C ARG A 94 -16.31 9.94 -7.36
N TYR A 95 -15.58 10.36 -6.34
CA TYR A 95 -14.12 10.25 -6.32
C TYR A 95 -13.71 9.11 -5.40
N GLY A 96 -13.03 8.11 -5.98
CA GLY A 96 -12.43 7.01 -5.24
C GLY A 96 -10.99 7.35 -4.88
N ILE A 97 -10.63 7.14 -3.62
CA ILE A 97 -9.28 7.30 -3.09
C ILE A 97 -8.83 5.92 -2.62
N MET A 98 -7.88 5.34 -3.33
CA MET A 98 -7.27 4.08 -2.95
C MET A 98 -6.06 4.34 -2.05
N TYR A 99 -6.02 3.66 -0.91
CA TYR A 99 -4.84 3.57 -0.04
C TYR A 99 -4.38 2.12 -0.05
N ALA A 100 -3.12 1.88 -0.41
CA ALA A 100 -2.56 0.56 -0.60
C ALA A 100 -1.27 0.37 0.22
N TRP A 101 -1.04 -0.88 0.62
CA TRP A 101 0.13 -1.30 1.38
C TRP A 101 0.71 -2.56 0.79
N TYR A 102 2.04 -2.62 0.82
CA TYR A 102 2.81 -3.79 0.43
C TYR A 102 3.33 -4.49 1.68
N PHE A 103 3.29 -5.82 1.69
CA PHE A 103 3.92 -6.64 2.70
C PHE A 103 4.94 -7.59 2.04
N PRO A 104 6.11 -7.85 2.65
CA PRO A 104 7.12 -8.71 2.03
C PRO A 104 6.65 -10.14 1.76
N LYS A 105 5.71 -10.66 2.57
CA LYS A 105 5.09 -11.98 2.40
C LYS A 105 3.70 -12.00 3.01
N ASP A 106 2.87 -12.90 2.49
CA ASP A 106 1.61 -13.33 3.08
C ASP A 106 1.79 -14.75 3.61
N GLN A 107 1.71 -14.92 4.93
CA GLN A 107 1.89 -16.21 5.56
C GLN A 107 0.90 -16.42 6.71
N PRO A 108 -0.19 -17.18 6.51
CA PRO A 108 -1.25 -17.32 7.52
C PRO A 108 -0.85 -18.15 8.74
N ALA A 109 0.13 -19.05 8.61
CA ALA A 109 0.59 -19.93 9.70
C ALA A 109 2.11 -20.20 9.63
N ALA A 110 2.72 -20.49 10.78
CA ALA A 110 4.15 -20.77 10.85
C ALA A 110 4.53 -22.08 10.16
N GLY A 111 5.75 -22.13 9.63
CA GLY A 111 6.25 -23.25 8.81
C GLY A 111 5.99 -23.04 7.32
N ASN A 112 6.29 -24.07 6.51
CA ASN A 112 6.02 -24.06 5.07
C ASN A 112 4.58 -24.50 4.85
N VAL A 113 3.66 -23.55 4.81
CA VAL A 113 2.23 -23.83 4.81
C VAL A 113 1.60 -23.63 3.43
N VAL A 114 0.61 -24.47 3.13
CA VAL A 114 -0.28 -24.29 1.98
C VAL A 114 -1.02 -22.96 2.14
N GLY A 115 -0.97 -22.11 1.11
CA GLY A 115 -1.63 -20.80 1.10
C GLY A 115 -0.71 -19.61 1.33
N GLY A 116 0.54 -19.82 1.78
CA GLY A 116 1.54 -18.75 1.82
C GLY A 116 1.98 -18.27 0.44
N HIS A 117 2.55 -17.07 0.39
CA HIS A 117 3.32 -16.58 -0.74
C HIS A 117 4.24 -15.41 -0.38
N ARG A 118 5.29 -15.26 -1.20
CA ARG A 118 6.10 -14.05 -1.29
C ARG A 118 5.25 -12.91 -1.85
N HIS A 119 5.49 -11.72 -1.31
CA HIS A 119 4.75 -10.48 -1.58
C HIS A 119 3.31 -10.53 -1.09
N ASP A 120 2.80 -9.37 -0.74
CA ASP A 120 1.38 -9.13 -0.54
C ASP A 120 1.05 -7.68 -0.89
N TRP A 121 -0.14 -7.45 -1.41
CA TRP A 121 -0.65 -6.13 -1.74
C TRP A 121 -2.11 -6.06 -1.34
N GLU A 122 -2.39 -5.15 -0.42
CA GLU A 122 -3.74 -4.92 0.08
C GLU A 122 -4.10 -3.44 -0.04
N HIS A 123 -5.38 -3.15 -0.19
CA HIS A 123 -5.87 -1.78 -0.33
C HIS A 123 -7.27 -1.57 0.26
N ILE A 124 -7.54 -0.33 0.63
CA ILE A 124 -8.91 0.15 0.78
C ILE A 124 -9.23 1.18 -0.31
N VAL A 125 -10.50 1.31 -0.66
CA VAL A 125 -11.00 2.44 -1.47
C VAL A 125 -12.00 3.23 -0.65
N VAL A 126 -11.75 4.52 -0.47
CA VAL A 126 -12.66 5.49 0.14
C VAL A 126 -13.35 6.26 -0.96
N TRP A 127 -14.69 6.29 -0.93
CA TRP A 127 -15.49 7.06 -1.87
C TRP A 127 -15.97 8.35 -1.23
N VAL A 128 -15.70 9.48 -1.88
CA VAL A 128 -16.21 10.79 -1.48
C VAL A 128 -17.01 11.42 -2.60
N ASN A 129 -17.86 12.39 -2.25
CA ASN A 129 -18.64 13.14 -3.25
C ASN A 129 -17.75 13.97 -4.19
N ASN A 130 -16.83 14.74 -3.63
CA ASN A 130 -15.92 15.60 -4.37
C ASN A 130 -14.67 15.89 -3.50
N PRO A 131 -13.45 15.63 -3.99
CA PRO A 131 -12.23 15.83 -3.19
C PRO A 131 -11.75 17.29 -3.18
N ASN A 132 -12.37 18.18 -3.96
CA ASN A 132 -11.92 19.56 -4.14
C ASN A 132 -12.82 20.58 -3.42
N VAL A 133 -13.60 20.14 -2.43
CA VAL A 133 -14.45 21.02 -1.61
C VAL A 133 -13.93 21.10 -0.18
N GLY A 134 -14.30 22.14 0.57
CA GLY A 134 -13.81 22.32 1.94
C GLY A 134 -14.29 21.24 2.92
N ASN A 135 -15.44 20.61 2.66
CA ASN A 135 -16.01 19.56 3.50
C ASN A 135 -16.48 18.37 2.65
N PRO A 136 -15.55 17.52 2.15
CA PRO A 136 -15.92 16.32 1.40
C PRO A 136 -16.72 15.36 2.28
N THR A 137 -17.74 14.74 1.71
CA THR A 137 -18.60 13.77 2.38
C THR A 137 -18.15 12.36 2.03
N LEU A 138 -17.89 11.55 3.05
CA LEU A 138 -17.70 10.10 2.91
C LEU A 138 -19.00 9.45 2.43
N ILE A 139 -18.95 8.76 1.30
CA ILE A 139 -20.07 8.00 0.74
C ILE A 139 -20.01 6.53 1.19
N GLY A 140 -18.80 5.99 1.26
CA GLY A 140 -18.56 4.62 1.69
C GLY A 140 -17.11 4.23 1.49
N ALA A 141 -16.79 3.01 1.89
CA ALA A 141 -15.46 2.46 1.77
C ALA A 141 -15.53 0.98 1.42
N ALA A 142 -14.45 0.45 0.87
CA ALA A 142 -14.29 -0.97 0.62
C ALA A 142 -12.88 -1.41 1.01
N ALA A 143 -12.74 -2.60 1.59
CA ALA A 143 -11.45 -3.18 1.98
C ALA A 143 -11.18 -4.48 1.22
N SER A 144 -9.96 -4.65 0.71
CA SER A 144 -9.58 -5.83 -0.07
C SER A 144 -9.60 -7.12 0.75
N GLY A 145 -9.85 -8.22 0.05
CA GLY A 145 -9.69 -9.57 0.56
C GLY A 145 -9.89 -10.59 -0.55
N HIS A 146 -8.89 -11.44 -0.78
CA HIS A 146 -8.93 -12.59 -1.68
C HIS A 146 -9.45 -12.27 -3.11
N GLY A 147 -8.98 -11.17 -3.70
CA GLY A 147 -9.38 -10.72 -5.05
C GLY A 147 -10.75 -10.04 -5.14
N SER A 148 -11.40 -9.80 -3.99
CA SER A 148 -12.66 -9.08 -3.86
C SER A 148 -12.52 -7.89 -2.91
N VAL A 149 -13.61 -7.16 -2.69
CA VAL A 149 -13.67 -6.07 -1.71
C VAL A 149 -14.91 -6.16 -0.82
N LYS A 150 -14.74 -5.97 0.48
CA LYS A 150 -15.79 -5.87 1.49
C LYS A 150 -16.26 -4.43 1.59
N LYS A 151 -17.49 -4.15 1.14
CA LYS A 151 -18.05 -2.79 1.02
C LYS A 151 -18.85 -2.41 2.26
N THR A 152 -18.75 -1.16 2.69
CA THR A 152 -19.57 -0.57 3.77
C THR A 152 -19.81 0.91 3.52
N THR A 153 -20.95 1.44 3.95
CA THR A 153 -21.21 2.88 4.01
C THR A 153 -20.89 3.48 5.37
N ASN A 154 -20.57 2.64 6.37
CA ASN A 154 -20.28 3.05 7.73
C ASN A 154 -19.00 2.36 8.26
N PRO A 155 -17.82 2.67 7.69
CA PRO A 155 -16.57 2.12 8.20
C PRO A 155 -16.25 2.68 9.59
N GLN A 156 -15.59 1.87 10.41
CA GLN A 156 -15.05 2.27 11.69
C GLN A 156 -14.00 3.37 11.50
N ARG A 157 -14.06 4.41 12.34
CA ARG A 157 -13.25 5.64 12.20
C ARG A 157 -12.82 6.19 13.56
N GLN A 158 -11.79 7.04 13.53
CA GLN A 158 -11.45 7.99 14.60
C GLN A 158 -11.49 9.40 13.97
N GLY A 159 -12.50 10.19 14.34
CA GLY A 159 -12.85 11.38 13.57
C GLY A 159 -13.26 10.98 12.14
N ASP A 160 -12.63 11.58 11.14
CA ASP A 160 -12.87 11.24 9.73
C ASP A 160 -11.93 10.16 9.18
N ARG A 161 -10.86 9.86 9.91
CA ARG A 161 -9.84 8.88 9.51
C ARG A 161 -10.32 7.46 9.76
N LEU A 162 -10.14 6.58 8.77
CA LEU A 162 -10.61 5.20 8.82
C LEU A 162 -9.69 4.35 9.71
N LYS A 163 -10.25 3.36 10.40
CA LYS A 163 -9.47 2.36 11.15
C LYS A 163 -9.50 1.06 10.37
N VAL A 164 -8.35 0.62 9.88
CA VAL A 164 -8.17 -0.56 9.03
C VAL A 164 -7.31 -1.57 9.76
N GLU A 165 -7.60 -2.85 9.59
CA GLU A 165 -6.85 -3.96 10.16
C GLU A 165 -6.43 -4.93 9.07
N TYR A 166 -5.15 -5.30 9.07
CA TYR A 166 -4.60 -6.43 8.34
C TYR A 166 -4.56 -7.64 9.27
N TYR A 167 -5.28 -8.70 8.88
CA TYR A 167 -5.48 -9.90 9.69
C TYR A 167 -5.51 -11.15 8.81
N VAL A 168 -5.44 -12.31 9.44
CA VAL A 168 -5.61 -13.61 8.79
C VAL A 168 -7.04 -14.13 8.96
N SER A 169 -7.65 -14.58 7.88
CA SER A 169 -9.00 -15.16 7.88
C SER A 169 -8.91 -16.67 7.68
N PHE A 170 -8.62 -17.43 8.74
CA PHE A 170 -8.35 -18.87 8.58
C PHE A 170 -9.56 -19.63 8.00
N PRO A 171 -9.38 -20.51 6.97
CA PRO A 171 -8.13 -21.06 6.45
C PRO A 171 -7.51 -20.31 5.26
N THR A 172 -8.02 -19.14 4.88
CA THR A 172 -7.42 -18.31 3.82
C THR A 172 -6.26 -17.47 4.37
N ASN A 173 -5.61 -16.74 3.46
CA ASN A 173 -4.45 -15.92 3.72
C ASN A 173 -4.86 -14.53 4.30
N HIS A 174 -4.01 -13.52 4.21
CA HIS A 174 -4.36 -12.22 4.80
C HIS A 174 -5.40 -11.45 3.98
N GLU A 175 -6.10 -10.53 4.65
CA GLU A 175 -7.02 -9.58 4.04
C GLU A 175 -7.21 -8.34 4.94
N LEU A 176 -7.90 -7.31 4.44
CA LEU A 176 -8.20 -6.09 5.20
C LEU A 176 -9.64 -6.04 5.67
N GLN A 177 -9.87 -5.48 6.86
CA GLN A 177 -11.21 -5.08 7.32
C GLN A 177 -11.20 -3.72 8.02
N PHE A 178 -12.38 -3.15 8.24
CA PHE A 178 -12.52 -2.00 9.12
C PHE A 178 -12.67 -2.47 10.57
N THR A 179 -11.96 -1.84 11.50
CA THR A 179 -11.78 -2.35 12.87
C THR A 179 -12.08 -1.30 13.92
N ASN A 180 -12.38 -1.72 15.14
CA ASN A 180 -12.44 -0.83 16.30
C ASN A 180 -11.06 -0.54 16.90
N THR A 181 -10.03 -1.33 16.56
CA THR A 181 -8.66 -1.16 17.05
C THR A 181 -7.97 0.00 16.34
N LEU A 182 -7.28 0.85 17.11
CA LEU A 182 -6.50 1.93 16.50
C LEU A 182 -5.19 1.37 15.94
N GLY A 183 -4.93 1.70 14.67
CA GLY A 183 -3.67 1.42 13.99
C GLY A 183 -2.64 2.53 14.19
N ARG A 184 -1.62 2.53 13.33
CA ARG A 184 -0.60 3.59 13.27
C ARG A 184 -0.65 4.34 11.95
N ASP A 185 -0.02 5.51 11.98
CA ASP A 185 0.26 6.31 10.80
C ASP A 185 1.46 5.76 10.02
N LEU A 186 1.40 5.97 8.72
CA LEU A 186 2.44 5.60 7.76
C LEU A 186 2.54 6.77 6.78
N PRO A 187 3.75 7.19 6.36
CA PRO A 187 3.86 8.29 5.42
C PRO A 187 3.05 7.98 4.15
N MET A 188 2.26 8.93 3.67
CA MET A 188 1.55 8.80 2.40
C MET A 188 2.42 9.25 1.23
N MET A 189 2.47 8.44 0.17
CA MET A 189 3.08 8.81 -1.10
C MET A 189 2.01 8.88 -2.19
N TRP A 190 1.72 10.09 -2.67
CA TRP A 190 0.80 10.30 -3.78
C TRP A 190 1.38 9.73 -5.07
N TYR A 191 0.64 8.84 -5.72
CA TYR A 191 1.10 8.08 -6.88
C TYR A 191 1.62 8.99 -8.00
N ASP A 192 0.98 10.12 -8.28
CA ASP A 192 1.42 10.98 -9.38
C ASP A 192 2.76 11.67 -9.09
N PHE A 193 3.14 11.79 -7.82
CA PHE A 193 4.42 12.36 -7.40
C PHE A 193 5.56 11.33 -7.41
N LEU A 194 5.27 10.04 -7.62
CA LEU A 194 6.32 9.06 -7.84
C LEU A 194 7.08 9.38 -9.14
N PRO A 195 8.42 9.19 -9.15
CA PRO A 195 9.20 9.22 -10.38
C PRO A 195 8.61 8.30 -11.45
N ALA A 196 8.76 8.67 -12.72
CA ALA A 196 8.26 7.87 -13.84
C ALA A 196 8.80 6.43 -13.80
N VAL A 197 10.09 6.26 -13.45
CA VAL A 197 10.72 4.95 -13.29
C VAL A 197 10.08 4.09 -12.21
N SER A 198 9.70 4.68 -11.07
CA SER A 198 9.01 3.98 -9.98
C SER A 198 7.60 3.56 -10.39
N LYS A 199 6.87 4.43 -11.10
CA LYS A 199 5.54 4.10 -11.64
C LYS A 199 5.62 2.95 -12.65
N THR A 200 6.59 2.99 -13.56
CA THR A 200 6.85 1.91 -14.51
C THR A 200 7.22 0.61 -13.81
N ALA A 201 8.02 0.66 -12.73
CA ALA A 201 8.37 -0.52 -11.96
C ALA A 201 7.14 -1.15 -11.28
N LEU A 202 6.32 -0.36 -10.59
CA LEU A 202 5.06 -0.85 -10.00
C LEU A 202 4.12 -1.48 -11.02
N GLN A 203 4.06 -0.92 -12.24
CA GLN A 203 3.21 -1.42 -13.32
C GLN A 203 3.70 -2.74 -13.94
N ASN A 204 5.02 -2.95 -13.99
CA ASN A 204 5.63 -4.03 -14.77
C ASN A 204 6.21 -5.17 -13.93
N THR A 205 6.51 -4.93 -12.66
CA THR A 205 7.05 -5.96 -11.76
C THR A 205 5.99 -7.02 -11.48
N SER A 206 6.39 -8.29 -11.65
CA SER A 206 5.58 -9.43 -11.22
C SER A 206 5.77 -9.65 -9.72
N PHE A 207 4.73 -9.38 -8.93
CA PHE A 207 4.70 -9.67 -7.49
C PHE A 207 4.16 -11.07 -7.17
N GLY A 208 4.33 -12.01 -8.10
CA GLY A 208 3.91 -13.40 -7.93
C GLY A 208 2.39 -13.53 -7.79
N LYS A 209 1.91 -13.91 -6.60
CA LYS A 209 0.47 -14.05 -6.32
C LYS A 209 -0.19 -12.71 -5.94
N ALA A 210 0.61 -11.72 -5.53
CA ALA A 210 0.12 -10.39 -5.20
C ALA A 210 0.04 -9.53 -6.47
N ASN A 211 -0.90 -8.58 -6.49
CA ASN A 211 -1.05 -7.63 -7.59
C ASN A 211 -1.03 -6.21 -7.02
N CYS A 212 -0.18 -5.35 -7.58
CA CYS A 212 -0.26 -3.91 -7.29
C CYS A 212 -1.64 -3.41 -7.77
N PRO A 213 -2.48 -2.87 -6.87
CA PRO A 213 -3.87 -2.53 -7.19
C PRO A 213 -4.05 -1.23 -7.97
#